data_AF-A0AAE1C331-F1
#
_entry.id   AF-A0AAE1C331-F1
#
_cell.length_a   1.000
_cell.length_b   1.000
_cell.length_c   1.000
_cell.angle_alpha   90.00
_cell.angle_beta   90.00
_cell.angle_gamma   90.00
#
_symmetry.space_group_name_H-M   'P 1'
#
loop_
_entity.id
_entity.type
_entity.pdbx_description
1 polymer ?
#
loop_
_entity_poly.entity_id
_entity_poly.type
_entity_poly.pdbx_seq_one_letter_code
_entity_poly.pdbx_strand_id
1 'polypeptide(L)'
;MIKDAVTPDQTAIVLAQNGIGLEEDYVKLYPNNSIISGVVYLPVTQVEQGIIEHGPLERFEIGTYPAQASAAAKEQCQGLSNLFRAGGGSAPVFDDIQPRRWVKVAVNAAWNPTTALTMCDDANYLRSSVQAEPLVRGIMKEVGTVATAAGYPDAITDGAIENDLARPKSRLETGGKEPSMLTDVRAGRSIEVEAIIGNTLRIGQIHGVVTPYLEMLYALAKARNFALSPDETWKPIARHD
;
A
#
# COMPACT_ATOMS: atom_id res chain seq x y z
N MET A 1 -18.59 7.01 3.99
CA MET A 1 -19.09 6.56 5.31
C MET A 1 -18.18 6.99 6.48
N ILE A 2 -17.79 8.27 6.58
CA ILE A 2 -17.28 8.82 7.86
C ILE A 2 -17.89 10.19 8.20
N LYS A 3 -18.64 10.79 7.28
CA LYS A 3 -19.14 12.17 7.37
C LYS A 3 -19.84 12.48 8.69
N ASP A 4 -20.70 11.58 9.15
CA ASP A 4 -21.50 11.78 10.37
C ASP A 4 -20.67 11.71 11.66
N ALA A 5 -19.43 11.19 11.58
CA ALA A 5 -18.49 11.13 12.70
C ALA A 5 -17.43 12.25 12.68
N VAL A 6 -17.46 13.12 11.66
CA VAL A 6 -16.46 14.19 11.48
C VAL A 6 -17.04 15.54 11.90
N THR A 7 -16.50 16.09 12.99
CA THR A 7 -16.76 17.47 13.40
C THR A 7 -15.64 18.37 12.85
N PRO A 8 -15.95 19.42 12.07
CA PRO A 8 -14.95 20.37 11.56
C PRO A 8 -14.07 20.93 12.68
N ASP A 9 -12.78 21.14 12.40
CA ASP A 9 -11.78 21.72 13.31
C ASP A 9 -11.52 20.93 14.61
N GLN A 10 -12.19 19.79 14.82
CA GLN A 10 -12.08 18.97 16.03
C GLN A 10 -11.59 17.55 15.74
N THR A 11 -12.23 16.86 14.80
CA THR A 11 -11.92 15.46 14.50
C THR A 11 -10.64 15.37 13.65
N ALA A 12 -9.68 14.55 14.07
CA ALA A 12 -8.58 14.13 13.22
C ALA A 12 -8.95 12.84 12.46
N ILE A 13 -8.64 12.78 11.18
CA ILE A 13 -8.93 11.63 10.31
C ILE A 13 -7.63 10.86 10.08
N VAL A 14 -7.61 9.59 10.47
CA VAL A 14 -6.43 8.72 10.34
C VAL A 14 -6.61 7.77 9.16
N LEU A 15 -5.68 7.81 8.20
CA LEU A 15 -5.67 6.96 7.02
C LEU A 15 -4.59 5.89 7.17
N ALA A 16 -5.02 4.67 7.50
CA ALA A 16 -4.14 3.52 7.76
C ALA A 16 -4.16 2.47 6.63
N GLN A 17 -4.89 2.71 5.54
CA GLN A 17 -5.00 1.79 4.41
C GLN A 17 -3.67 1.70 3.63
N ASN A 18 -3.46 0.54 3.00
CA ASN A 18 -2.34 0.33 2.07
C ASN A 18 -2.46 1.23 0.84
N GLY A 19 -1.33 1.51 0.19
CA GLY A 19 -1.27 2.29 -1.04
C GLY A 19 -0.63 3.66 -0.89
N ILE A 20 -0.79 4.49 -1.91
CA ILE A 20 -0.25 5.85 -2.00
C ILE A 20 -1.32 6.80 -2.55
N GLY A 21 -1.23 8.11 -2.26
CA GLY A 21 -2.12 9.11 -2.85
C GLY A 21 -3.57 9.02 -2.39
N LEU A 22 -3.82 8.45 -1.21
CA LEU A 22 -5.17 8.33 -0.63
C LEU A 22 -5.61 9.66 0.00
N GLU A 23 -4.63 10.43 0.48
CA GLU A 23 -4.82 11.55 1.38
C GLU A 23 -5.46 12.75 0.69
N GLU A 24 -5.14 12.99 -0.59
CA GLU A 24 -5.64 14.15 -1.34
C GLU A 24 -7.17 14.21 -1.38
N ASP A 25 -7.82 13.06 -1.56
CA ASP A 25 -9.28 12.99 -1.62
C ASP A 25 -9.89 13.36 -0.26
N TYR A 26 -9.26 12.95 0.84
CA TYR A 26 -9.70 13.32 2.18
C TYR A 26 -9.43 14.78 2.52
N VAL A 27 -8.32 15.35 2.07
CA VAL A 27 -8.06 16.80 2.20
C VAL A 27 -9.11 17.61 1.45
N LYS A 28 -9.48 17.20 0.23
CA LYS A 28 -10.54 17.86 -0.57
C LYS A 28 -11.91 17.75 0.10
N LEU A 29 -12.22 16.61 0.69
CA LEU A 29 -13.52 16.35 1.33
C LEU A 29 -13.65 16.97 2.73
N TYR A 30 -12.55 17.08 3.49
CA TYR A 30 -12.52 17.55 4.87
C TYR A 30 -11.43 18.61 5.08
N PRO A 31 -11.53 19.79 4.42
CA PRO A 31 -10.46 20.80 4.40
C PRO A 31 -10.16 21.44 5.77
N ASN A 32 -11.11 21.34 6.71
CA ASN A 32 -10.98 21.89 8.07
C ASN A 32 -10.55 20.83 9.10
N ASN A 33 -10.19 19.63 8.66
CA ASN A 33 -9.83 18.53 9.55
C ASN A 33 -8.39 18.11 9.32
N SER A 34 -7.70 17.76 10.40
CA SER A 34 -6.36 17.22 10.33
C SER A 34 -6.38 15.83 9.70
N ILE A 35 -5.58 15.64 8.65
CA ILE A 35 -5.36 14.33 8.05
C ILE A 35 -4.05 13.76 8.62
N ILE A 36 -4.14 12.61 9.27
CA ILE A 36 -3.00 11.83 9.74
C ILE A 36 -2.86 10.64 8.81
N SER A 37 -1.73 10.56 8.13
CA SER A 37 -1.42 9.45 7.24
C SER A 37 -0.57 8.42 7.98
N GLY A 38 -0.91 7.14 7.82
CA GLY A 38 -0.35 6.03 8.56
C GLY A 38 0.14 4.89 7.68
N VAL A 39 1.26 4.29 8.08
CA VAL A 39 1.94 3.17 7.43
C VAL A 39 1.97 2.00 8.41
N VAL A 40 1.07 1.04 8.17
CA VAL A 40 0.91 -0.14 9.03
C VAL A 40 1.78 -1.31 8.55
N TYR A 41 2.58 -1.90 9.42
CA TYR A 41 3.20 -3.21 9.22
C TYR A 41 2.68 -4.13 10.33
N LEU A 42 1.56 -4.78 10.03
CA LEU A 42 0.81 -5.58 10.98
C LEU A 42 0.22 -6.79 10.24
N PRO A 43 0.87 -7.96 10.29
CA PRO A 43 0.28 -9.18 9.77
C PRO A 43 -0.82 -9.62 10.73
N VAL A 44 -2.06 -9.34 10.37
CA VAL A 44 -3.26 -9.74 11.11
C VAL A 44 -4.22 -10.45 10.17
N THR A 45 -4.83 -11.53 10.67
CA THR A 45 -5.83 -12.29 9.93
C THR A 45 -7.05 -12.46 10.82
N GLN A 46 -8.22 -12.14 10.28
CA GLN A 46 -9.46 -12.52 10.91
C GLN A 46 -9.78 -13.96 10.51
N VAL A 47 -9.60 -14.89 11.44
CA VAL A 47 -9.83 -16.33 11.20
C VAL A 47 -11.31 -16.70 11.33
N GLU A 48 -12.04 -16.00 12.21
CA GLU A 48 -13.48 -16.15 12.39
C GLU A 48 -14.11 -14.80 12.75
N GLN A 49 -15.44 -14.72 12.77
CA GLN A 49 -16.14 -13.48 13.14
C GLN A 49 -15.75 -13.03 14.56
N GLY A 50 -15.06 -11.89 14.67
CA GLY A 50 -14.59 -11.35 15.94
C GLY A 50 -13.31 -12.01 16.50
N ILE A 51 -12.71 -12.99 15.81
CA ILE A 51 -11.46 -13.64 16.23
C ILE A 51 -10.33 -13.22 15.31
N ILE A 52 -9.35 -12.51 15.87
CA ILE A 52 -8.20 -11.97 15.16
C ILE A 52 -6.94 -12.68 15.63
N GLU A 53 -6.21 -13.27 14.70
CA GLU A 53 -4.84 -13.72 14.92
C GLU A 53 -3.87 -12.60 14.60
N HIS A 54 -3.01 -12.30 15.56
CA HIS A 54 -2.02 -11.23 15.47
C HIS A 54 -0.62 -11.82 15.32
N GLY A 55 0.06 -11.49 14.23
CA GLY A 55 1.43 -11.90 14.02
C GLY A 55 2.43 -11.13 14.92
N PRO A 56 3.72 -11.51 14.89
CA PRO A 56 4.70 -10.98 15.85
C PRO A 56 5.20 -9.56 15.54
N LEU A 57 4.85 -8.99 14.38
CA LEU A 57 5.30 -7.66 13.96
C LEU A 57 4.20 -6.63 14.25
N GLU A 58 4.50 -5.65 15.08
CA GLU A 58 3.61 -4.52 15.37
C GLU A 58 4.33 -3.20 15.11
N ARG A 59 3.98 -2.53 14.00
CA ARG A 59 4.54 -1.22 13.70
C ARG A 59 3.54 -0.35 12.95
N PHE A 60 3.18 0.79 13.54
CA PHE A 60 2.29 1.77 12.93
C PHE A 60 2.94 3.15 12.85
N GLU A 61 3.50 3.50 11.72
CA GLU A 61 4.23 4.77 11.58
C GLU A 61 3.25 5.85 11.10
N ILE A 62 3.27 7.04 11.69
CA ILE A 62 2.30 8.09 11.39
C ILE A 62 2.97 9.44 11.12
N GLY A 63 2.27 10.31 10.41
CA GLY A 63 2.63 11.72 10.22
C GLY A 63 1.44 12.49 9.68
N THR A 64 1.46 13.82 9.78
CA THR A 64 0.40 14.64 9.18
C THR A 64 0.51 14.66 7.67
N TYR A 65 -0.61 14.77 6.97
CA TYR A 65 -0.65 15.08 5.54
C TYR A 65 -1.44 16.39 5.31
N PRO A 66 -0.86 17.37 4.60
CA PRO A 66 0.52 17.40 4.13
C PRO A 66 1.53 17.53 5.31
N ALA A 67 2.83 17.31 5.07
CA ALA A 67 3.87 17.37 6.11
C ALA A 67 3.94 18.74 6.82
N GLN A 68 3.63 19.80 6.07
CA GLN A 68 3.54 21.19 6.51
C GLN A 68 2.17 21.57 7.11
N ALA A 69 1.39 20.58 7.58
CA ALA A 69 0.13 20.85 8.28
C ALA A 69 0.33 21.76 9.52
N SER A 70 -0.78 22.32 10.00
CA SER A 70 -0.79 23.25 11.13
C SER A 70 -0.22 22.65 12.41
N ALA A 71 0.21 23.52 13.34
CA ALA A 71 0.67 23.08 14.66
C ALA A 71 -0.39 22.24 15.40
N ALA A 72 -1.67 22.62 15.28
CA ALA A 72 -2.79 21.87 15.86
C ALA A 72 -2.91 20.46 15.27
N ALA A 73 -2.74 20.30 13.95
CA ALA A 73 -2.74 18.98 13.31
C ALA A 73 -1.57 18.10 13.80
N LYS A 74 -0.39 18.70 13.96
CA LYS A 74 0.80 18.01 14.50
C LYS A 74 0.60 17.59 15.95
N GLU A 75 -0.04 18.44 16.76
CA GLU A 75 -0.42 18.11 18.14
C GLU A 75 -1.40 16.93 18.19
N GLN A 76 -2.43 16.93 17.33
CA GLN A 76 -3.36 15.79 17.23
C GLN A 76 -2.67 14.49 16.82
N CYS A 77 -1.72 14.55 15.87
CA CYS A 77 -0.89 13.41 15.47
C CYS A 77 -0.04 12.88 16.65
N GLN A 78 0.59 13.79 17.41
CA GLN A 78 1.33 13.42 18.61
C GLN A 78 0.42 12.85 19.71
N GLY A 79 -0.81 13.38 19.84
CA GLY A 79 -1.85 12.85 20.71
C GLY A 79 -2.18 11.40 20.39
N LEU A 80 -2.37 11.07 19.10
CA LEU A 80 -2.58 9.69 18.65
C LEU A 80 -1.40 8.79 19.01
N SER A 81 -0.17 9.24 18.79
CA SER A 81 1.04 8.50 19.19
C SER A 81 1.05 8.17 20.68
N ASN A 82 0.67 9.14 21.52
CA ASN A 82 0.61 8.98 22.97
C ASN A 82 -0.49 7.99 23.38
N LEU A 83 -1.65 8.00 22.71
CA LEU A 83 -2.72 7.01 22.94
C LEU A 83 -2.26 5.58 22.63
N PHE A 84 -1.55 5.37 21.52
CA PHE A 84 -0.97 4.06 21.20
C PHE A 84 0.00 3.58 22.29
N ARG A 85 0.89 4.47 22.75
CA ARG A 85 1.84 4.15 23.84
C ARG A 85 1.13 3.83 25.16
N ALA A 86 0.08 4.57 25.51
CA ALA A 86 -0.71 4.31 26.70
C ALA A 86 -1.42 2.94 26.64
N GLY A 87 -1.78 2.48 25.44
CA GLY A 87 -2.33 1.14 25.19
C GLY A 87 -1.29 0.02 25.09
N GLY A 88 0.01 0.31 25.26
CA GLY A 88 1.10 -0.67 25.15
C GLY A 88 1.66 -0.87 23.74
N GLY A 89 1.12 -0.18 22.73
CA GLY A 89 1.60 -0.22 21.35
C GLY A 89 2.62 0.89 21.02
N SER A 90 2.99 0.99 19.75
CA SER A 90 3.91 2.02 19.28
C SER A 90 3.45 2.64 17.96
N ALA A 91 3.33 3.97 17.97
CA ALA A 91 3.06 4.75 16.77
C ALA A 91 4.04 5.92 16.60
N PRO A 92 5.27 5.69 16.12
CA PRO A 92 6.25 6.76 15.94
C PRO A 92 5.76 7.80 14.92
N VAL A 93 5.94 9.08 15.27
CA VAL A 93 5.57 10.24 14.44
C VAL A 93 6.76 10.65 13.58
N PHE A 94 6.52 10.89 12.30
CA PHE A 94 7.49 11.41 11.33
C PHE A 94 7.05 12.79 10.84
N ASP A 95 8.03 13.67 10.62
CA ASP A 95 7.80 15.00 10.06
C ASP A 95 7.16 14.92 8.67
N ASP A 96 7.66 13.99 7.85
CA ASP A 96 7.03 13.57 6.60
C ASP A 96 6.94 12.04 6.55
N ILE A 97 5.70 11.55 6.44
CA ILE A 97 5.38 10.12 6.38
C ILE A 97 5.37 9.59 4.95
N GLN A 98 5.31 10.45 3.93
CA GLN A 98 5.21 10.04 2.53
C GLN A 98 6.42 9.21 2.05
N PRO A 99 7.69 9.48 2.43
CA PRO A 99 8.79 8.57 2.10
C PRO A 99 8.55 7.13 2.57
N ARG A 100 7.96 6.96 3.76
CA ARG A 100 7.64 5.63 4.31
C ARG A 100 6.47 4.97 3.58
N ARG A 101 5.50 5.75 3.11
CA ARG A 101 4.46 5.24 2.20
C ARG A 101 5.04 4.76 0.88
N TRP A 102 5.98 5.51 0.30
CA TRP A 102 6.67 5.10 -0.93
C TRP A 102 7.45 3.79 -0.73
N VAL A 103 8.21 3.66 0.35
CA VAL A 103 8.89 2.39 0.69
C VAL A 103 7.87 1.25 0.78
N LYS A 104 6.78 1.44 1.53
CA LYS A 104 5.77 0.38 1.70
C LYS A 104 5.05 0.04 0.39
N VAL A 105 4.69 1.04 -0.42
CA VAL A 105 3.97 0.80 -1.68
C VAL A 105 4.88 0.14 -2.72
N ALA A 106 6.20 0.38 -2.72
CA ALA A 106 7.13 -0.33 -3.59
C ALA A 106 7.13 -1.84 -3.30
N VAL A 107 7.17 -2.22 -2.01
CA VAL A 107 7.07 -3.62 -1.58
C VAL A 107 5.71 -4.22 -1.99
N ASN A 108 4.62 -3.53 -1.66
CA ASN A 108 3.28 -4.02 -1.97
C ASN A 108 3.02 -4.11 -3.48
N ALA A 109 3.45 -3.13 -4.28
CA ALA A 109 3.26 -3.14 -5.73
C ALA A 109 4.06 -4.25 -6.41
N ALA A 110 5.23 -4.61 -5.88
CA ALA A 110 6.04 -5.69 -6.43
C ALA A 110 5.56 -7.08 -6.01
N TRP A 111 5.12 -7.27 -4.76
CA TRP A 111 4.77 -8.59 -4.23
C TRP A 111 3.27 -8.91 -4.27
N ASN A 112 2.40 -7.99 -3.86
CA ASN A 112 0.97 -8.28 -3.71
C ASN A 112 0.31 -8.73 -5.02
N PRO A 113 0.39 -7.97 -6.13
CA PRO A 113 -0.22 -8.40 -7.38
C PRO A 113 0.49 -9.61 -7.99
N THR A 114 1.82 -9.67 -7.91
CA THR A 114 2.61 -10.78 -8.46
C THR A 114 2.19 -12.12 -7.83
N THR A 115 2.12 -12.18 -6.51
CA THR A 115 1.69 -13.38 -5.78
C THR A 115 0.20 -13.67 -6.00
N ALA A 116 -0.67 -12.65 -6.00
CA ALA A 116 -2.09 -12.79 -6.26
C ALA A 116 -2.45 -13.29 -7.67
N LEU A 117 -1.64 -12.92 -8.68
CA LEU A 117 -1.83 -13.34 -10.08
C LEU A 117 -1.29 -14.75 -10.32
N THR A 118 -0.13 -15.07 -9.73
CA THR A 118 0.53 -16.37 -9.91
C THR A 118 0.01 -17.45 -8.97
N MET A 119 -0.69 -17.06 -7.90
CA MET A 119 -1.11 -17.93 -6.80
C MET A 119 0.06 -18.58 -6.05
N CYS A 120 1.28 -18.09 -6.25
CA CYS A 120 2.48 -18.48 -5.50
C CYS A 120 2.69 -17.55 -4.31
N ASP A 121 3.18 -18.09 -3.19
CA ASP A 121 3.86 -17.27 -2.19
C ASP A 121 5.16 -16.66 -2.73
N ASP A 122 5.74 -15.72 -1.99
CA ASP A 122 6.91 -14.96 -2.44
C ASP A 122 8.13 -15.84 -2.79
N ALA A 123 8.43 -16.86 -1.98
CA ALA A 123 9.58 -17.74 -2.18
C ALA A 123 9.34 -18.75 -3.33
N ASN A 124 8.14 -19.30 -3.46
CA ASN A 124 7.77 -20.17 -4.58
C ASN A 124 7.78 -19.39 -5.90
N TYR A 125 7.33 -18.13 -5.89
CA TYR A 125 7.44 -17.27 -7.06
C TYR A 125 8.90 -17.07 -7.46
N LEU A 126 9.80 -16.77 -6.51
CA LEU A 126 11.24 -16.65 -6.81
C LEU A 126 11.86 -17.94 -7.34
N ARG A 127 11.41 -19.11 -6.89
CA ARG A 127 11.87 -20.42 -7.41
C ARG A 127 11.36 -20.73 -8.81
N SER A 128 10.26 -20.12 -9.23
CA SER A 128 9.57 -20.47 -10.47
C SER A 128 10.37 -20.13 -11.74
N SER A 129 11.24 -19.12 -11.69
CA SER A 129 11.96 -18.63 -12.86
C SER A 129 13.17 -17.78 -12.45
N VAL A 130 14.24 -17.88 -13.22
CA VAL A 130 15.41 -16.98 -13.09
C VAL A 130 15.04 -15.50 -13.33
N GLN A 131 13.89 -15.22 -13.96
CA GLN A 131 13.40 -13.87 -14.21
C GLN A 131 12.47 -13.33 -13.12
N ALA A 132 12.13 -14.14 -12.11
CA ALA A 132 11.23 -13.75 -11.04
C ALA A 132 11.79 -12.58 -10.20
N GLU A 133 13.03 -12.68 -9.75
CA GLU A 133 13.69 -11.61 -8.99
C GLU A 133 13.91 -10.35 -9.84
N PRO A 134 14.50 -10.42 -11.06
CA PRO A 134 14.66 -9.24 -11.92
C PRO A 134 13.35 -8.47 -12.14
N LEU A 135 12.22 -9.18 -12.32
CA LEU A 135 10.92 -8.53 -12.48
C LEU A 135 10.49 -7.78 -11.22
N VAL A 136 10.54 -8.44 -10.05
CA VAL A 136 10.19 -7.80 -8.75
C VAL A 136 11.04 -6.55 -8.50
N ARG A 137 12.34 -6.66 -8.75
CA ARG A 137 13.28 -5.54 -8.65
C ARG A 137 12.93 -4.42 -9.63
N GLY A 138 12.60 -4.76 -10.88
CA GLY A 138 12.19 -3.81 -11.90
C GLY A 138 10.95 -3.02 -11.49
N ILE A 139 9.95 -3.69 -10.92
CA ILE A 139 8.73 -3.05 -10.40
C ILE A 139 9.07 -2.08 -9.27
N MET A 140 9.88 -2.47 -8.28
CA MET A 140 10.29 -1.58 -7.20
C MET A 140 11.05 -0.34 -7.72
N LYS A 141 11.88 -0.51 -8.76
CA LYS A 141 12.60 0.61 -9.41
C LYS A 141 11.66 1.56 -10.15
N GLU A 142 10.62 1.05 -10.81
CA GLU A 142 9.58 1.92 -11.41
C GLU A 142 8.88 2.75 -10.33
N VAL A 143 8.47 2.12 -9.23
CA VAL A 143 7.88 2.85 -8.08
C VAL A 143 8.85 3.89 -7.53
N GLY A 144 10.15 3.56 -7.41
CA GLY A 144 11.19 4.50 -7.00
C GLY A 144 11.35 5.71 -7.93
N THR A 145 11.25 5.47 -9.24
CA THR A 145 11.29 6.53 -10.25
C THR A 145 10.07 7.45 -10.14
N VAL A 146 8.88 6.88 -9.92
CA VAL A 146 7.65 7.65 -9.67
C VAL A 146 7.77 8.45 -8.37
N ALA A 147 8.24 7.84 -7.27
CA ALA A 147 8.44 8.52 -5.99
C ALA A 147 9.39 9.71 -6.13
N THR A 148 10.48 9.54 -6.87
CA THR A 148 11.47 10.59 -7.16
C THR A 148 10.82 11.76 -7.91
N ALA A 149 10.04 11.46 -8.96
CA ALA A 149 9.32 12.47 -9.72
C ALA A 149 8.25 13.20 -8.89
N ALA A 150 7.66 12.51 -7.91
CA ALA A 150 6.72 13.06 -6.94
C ALA A 150 7.38 13.87 -5.80
N GLY A 151 8.68 14.13 -5.86
CA GLY A 151 9.40 14.96 -4.87
C GLY A 151 9.99 14.18 -3.69
N TYR A 152 10.06 12.86 -3.78
CA TYR A 152 10.63 11.98 -2.77
C TYR A 152 11.87 11.23 -3.30
N PRO A 153 12.94 11.95 -3.69
CA PRO A 153 14.19 11.31 -4.06
C PRO A 153 14.70 10.48 -2.87
N ASP A 154 15.37 9.37 -3.18
CA ASP A 154 15.98 8.47 -2.19
C ASP A 154 15.00 7.75 -1.25
N ALA A 155 13.68 7.89 -1.40
CA ALA A 155 12.72 7.10 -0.64
C ALA A 155 12.93 5.60 -0.90
N ILE A 156 13.21 5.23 -2.15
CA ILE A 156 13.43 3.84 -2.58
C ILE A 156 14.83 3.74 -3.18
N THR A 157 15.80 3.33 -2.36
CA THR A 157 17.19 3.12 -2.79
C THR A 157 17.43 1.68 -3.22
N ASP A 158 18.49 1.44 -4.00
CA ASP A 158 18.92 0.06 -4.34
C ASP A 158 19.17 -0.78 -3.07
N GLY A 159 19.75 -0.18 -2.02
CA GLY A 159 19.93 -0.86 -0.73
C GLY A 159 18.61 -1.23 -0.05
N ALA A 160 17.59 -0.38 -0.12
CA ALA A 160 16.25 -0.69 0.40
C ALA A 160 15.61 -1.85 -0.38
N ILE A 161 15.79 -1.90 -1.70
CA ILE A 161 15.33 -2.99 -2.57
C ILE A 161 16.03 -4.31 -2.21
N GLU A 162 17.36 -4.31 -2.05
CA GLU A 162 18.09 -5.52 -1.62
C GLU A 162 17.61 -6.03 -0.26
N ASN A 163 17.43 -5.12 0.70
CA ASN A 163 16.95 -5.47 2.04
C ASN A 163 15.52 -6.06 2.00
N ASP A 164 14.67 -5.60 1.09
CA ASP A 164 13.36 -6.20 0.89
C ASP A 164 13.47 -7.61 0.29
N LEU A 165 14.21 -7.76 -0.81
CA LEU A 165 14.42 -9.03 -1.52
C LEU A 165 15.15 -10.09 -0.67
N ALA A 166 15.98 -9.69 0.29
CA ALA A 166 16.67 -10.60 1.20
C ALA A 166 15.70 -11.47 2.01
N ARG A 167 14.52 -10.94 2.37
CA ARG A 167 13.51 -11.65 3.18
C ARG A 167 12.90 -12.86 2.45
N PRO A 168 12.35 -12.74 1.23
CA PRO A 168 11.86 -13.90 0.49
C PRO A 168 12.99 -14.83 0.04
N LYS A 169 14.19 -14.31 -0.24
CA LYS A 169 15.38 -15.14 -0.52
C LYS A 169 15.76 -16.04 0.66
N SER A 170 15.69 -15.54 1.90
CA SER A 170 15.95 -16.37 3.09
C SER A 170 14.89 -17.44 3.36
N ARG A 171 13.76 -17.40 2.62
CA ARG A 171 12.64 -18.34 2.70
C ARG A 171 12.61 -19.38 1.58
N LEU A 172 13.58 -19.37 0.66
CA LEU A 172 13.59 -20.27 -0.51
C LEU A 172 13.53 -21.75 -0.12
N GLU A 173 14.11 -22.12 1.02
CA GLU A 173 14.16 -23.51 1.51
C GLU A 173 13.16 -23.82 2.64
N THR A 174 12.57 -22.79 3.26
CA THR A 174 11.72 -22.93 4.47
C THR A 174 10.23 -22.67 4.22
N GLY A 175 9.87 -22.24 3.01
CA GLY A 175 8.50 -21.88 2.63
C GLY A 175 8.29 -20.37 2.63
N GLY A 176 7.56 -19.87 1.65
CA GLY A 176 7.35 -18.44 1.47
C GLY A 176 6.23 -17.88 2.33
N LYS A 177 6.04 -16.57 2.21
CA LYS A 177 4.97 -15.81 2.85
C LYS A 177 3.93 -15.41 1.81
N GLU A 178 2.66 -15.61 2.16
CA GLU A 178 1.53 -15.09 1.38
C GLU A 178 1.25 -13.63 1.78
N PRO A 179 1.29 -12.68 0.84
CA PRO A 179 0.83 -11.31 1.08
C PRO A 179 -0.70 -11.22 1.13
N SER A 180 -1.23 -10.15 1.73
CA SER A 180 -2.68 -9.99 1.97
C SER A 180 -3.51 -10.12 0.69
N MET A 181 -3.04 -9.56 -0.42
CA MET A 181 -3.75 -9.63 -1.70
C MET A 181 -3.90 -11.06 -2.21
N LEU A 182 -2.90 -11.93 -2.03
CA LEU A 182 -3.03 -13.36 -2.36
C LEU A 182 -4.07 -14.03 -1.47
N THR A 183 -4.08 -13.72 -0.17
CA THR A 183 -5.10 -14.23 0.76
C THR A 183 -6.51 -13.78 0.37
N ASP A 184 -6.70 -12.53 -0.05
CA ASP A 184 -7.97 -12.01 -0.56
C ASP A 184 -8.41 -12.74 -1.81
N VAL A 185 -7.50 -12.93 -2.78
CA VAL A 185 -7.77 -13.70 -3.99
C VAL A 185 -8.18 -15.14 -3.68
N ARG A 186 -7.48 -15.82 -2.76
CA ARG A 186 -7.84 -17.19 -2.33
C ARG A 186 -9.22 -17.26 -1.68
N ALA A 187 -9.60 -16.21 -0.96
CA ALA A 187 -10.88 -16.11 -0.29
C ALA A 187 -12.01 -15.54 -1.16
N GLY A 188 -11.78 -15.29 -2.45
CA GLY A 188 -12.80 -14.74 -3.35
C GLY A 188 -13.16 -13.28 -3.06
N ARG A 189 -12.30 -12.51 -2.39
CA ARG A 189 -12.55 -11.11 -2.03
C ARG A 189 -11.92 -10.16 -3.04
N SER A 190 -12.54 -8.98 -3.20
CA SER A 190 -11.95 -7.87 -3.95
C SER A 190 -10.57 -7.48 -3.40
N ILE A 191 -9.68 -7.08 -4.30
CA ILE A 191 -8.28 -6.74 -4.01
C ILE A 191 -7.99 -5.25 -4.19
N GLU A 192 -7.04 -4.73 -3.41
CA GLU A 192 -6.66 -3.31 -3.32
C GLU A 192 -5.84 -2.78 -4.52
N VAL A 193 -6.22 -3.14 -5.75
CA VAL A 193 -5.47 -2.81 -6.99
C VAL A 193 -5.34 -1.31 -7.19
N GLU A 194 -6.42 -0.56 -6.93
CA GLU A 194 -6.46 0.89 -7.14
C GLU A 194 -5.50 1.61 -6.21
N ALA A 195 -5.54 1.30 -4.91
CA ALA A 195 -4.73 1.99 -3.92
C ALA A 195 -3.23 1.71 -4.07
N ILE A 196 -2.86 0.48 -4.46
CA ILE A 196 -1.46 0.05 -4.54
C ILE A 196 -0.86 0.38 -5.90
N ILE A 197 -1.45 -0.10 -6.99
CA ILE A 197 -0.88 0.04 -8.34
C ILE A 197 -1.50 1.23 -9.07
N GLY A 198 -2.84 1.34 -9.04
CA GLY A 198 -3.56 2.37 -9.79
C GLY A 198 -3.12 3.78 -9.44
N ASN A 199 -3.04 4.10 -8.14
CA ASN A 199 -2.61 5.41 -7.67
C ASN A 199 -1.15 5.69 -8.05
N THR A 200 -0.25 4.73 -7.84
CA THR A 200 1.16 4.84 -8.25
C THR A 200 1.29 5.12 -9.74
N LEU A 201 0.54 4.38 -10.57
CA LEU A 201 0.53 4.56 -12.02
C LEU A 201 0.04 5.95 -12.44
N ARG A 202 -1.06 6.43 -11.85
CA ARG A 202 -1.58 7.78 -12.14
C ARG A 202 -0.59 8.87 -11.76
N ILE A 203 0.08 8.75 -10.61
CA ILE A 203 1.14 9.68 -10.21
C ILE A 203 2.27 9.65 -11.24
N GLY A 204 2.70 8.47 -11.66
CA GLY A 204 3.71 8.32 -12.73
C GLY A 204 3.30 9.03 -14.03
N GLN A 205 2.06 8.86 -14.47
CA GLN A 205 1.51 9.48 -15.67
C GLN A 205 1.48 11.02 -15.57
N ILE A 206 1.06 11.57 -14.43
CA ILE A 206 1.07 13.02 -14.18
C ILE A 206 2.48 13.61 -14.34
N HIS A 207 3.50 12.85 -13.94
CA HIS A 207 4.90 13.26 -14.03
C HIS A 207 5.62 12.78 -15.31
N GLY A 208 4.93 12.12 -16.24
CA GLY A 208 5.52 11.61 -17.48
C GLY A 208 6.54 10.47 -17.29
N VAL A 209 6.44 9.71 -16.19
CA VAL A 209 7.31 8.57 -15.90
C VAL A 209 6.81 7.33 -16.63
N VAL A 210 7.69 6.69 -17.40
CA VAL A 210 7.42 5.43 -18.10
C VAL A 210 7.49 4.27 -17.11
N THR A 211 6.41 3.48 -17.00
CA THR A 211 6.28 2.40 -16.00
C THR A 211 5.68 1.10 -16.57
N PRO A 212 6.35 0.46 -17.55
CA PRO A 212 5.79 -0.68 -18.28
C PRO A 212 5.45 -1.88 -17.40
N TYR A 213 6.21 -2.16 -16.33
CA TYR A 213 5.87 -3.26 -15.42
C TYR A 213 4.63 -2.96 -14.58
N LEU A 214 4.50 -1.73 -14.07
CA LEU A 214 3.30 -1.31 -13.34
C LEU A 214 2.07 -1.27 -14.25
N GLU A 215 2.19 -0.81 -15.49
CA GLU A 215 1.11 -0.82 -16.48
C GLU A 215 0.61 -2.24 -16.75
N MET A 216 1.53 -3.18 -17.00
CA MET A 216 1.21 -4.59 -17.21
C MET A 216 0.54 -5.19 -15.97
N LEU A 217 1.12 -5.00 -14.78
CA LEU A 217 0.57 -5.54 -13.54
C LEU A 217 -0.80 -4.95 -13.22
N TYR A 218 -1.00 -3.65 -13.46
CA TYR A 218 -2.29 -3.00 -13.25
C TYR A 218 -3.37 -3.64 -14.13
N ALA A 219 -3.11 -3.82 -15.42
CA ALA A 219 -4.07 -4.43 -16.34
C ALA A 219 -4.46 -5.86 -15.91
N LEU A 220 -3.46 -6.69 -15.57
CA LEU A 220 -3.69 -8.07 -15.12
C LEU A 220 -4.41 -8.13 -13.76
N ALA A 221 -3.98 -7.32 -12.79
CA ALA A 221 -4.58 -7.30 -11.46
C ALA A 221 -6.02 -6.76 -11.50
N LYS A 222 -6.33 -5.77 -12.35
CA LYS A 222 -7.70 -5.31 -12.59
C LYS A 222 -8.58 -6.43 -13.15
N ALA A 223 -8.09 -7.18 -14.14
CA ALA A 223 -8.82 -8.32 -14.69
C ALA A 223 -9.03 -9.42 -13.64
N ARG A 224 -8.01 -9.71 -12.81
CA ARG A 224 -8.13 -10.64 -11.68
C ARG A 224 -9.20 -10.19 -10.70
N ASN A 225 -9.19 -8.92 -10.30
CA ASN A 225 -10.19 -8.36 -9.40
C ASN A 225 -11.61 -8.47 -9.97
N PHE A 226 -11.79 -8.14 -11.25
CA PHE A 226 -13.07 -8.29 -11.94
C PHE A 226 -13.54 -9.75 -11.93
N ALA A 227 -12.64 -10.71 -12.18
CA ALA A 227 -12.99 -12.13 -12.16
C ALA A 227 -13.43 -12.66 -10.79
N LEU A 228 -13.04 -12.01 -9.68
CA LEU A 228 -13.44 -12.39 -8.32
C LEU A 228 -14.85 -11.90 -7.96
N SER A 229 -15.31 -10.84 -8.61
CA SER A 229 -16.65 -10.28 -8.42
C SER A 229 -17.14 -9.70 -9.75
N PRO A 230 -17.55 -10.56 -10.70
CA PRO A 230 -18.05 -10.10 -11.99
C PRO A 230 -19.31 -9.30 -11.74
N ASP A 231 -19.32 -8.02 -12.12
CA ASP A 231 -20.57 -7.27 -12.20
C ASP A 231 -21.41 -7.89 -13.34
N GLU A 232 -22.68 -8.22 -13.06
CA GLU A 232 -23.62 -8.73 -14.07
C GLU A 232 -23.84 -7.73 -15.22
N THR A 233 -23.38 -6.48 -15.09
CA THR A 233 -23.39 -5.47 -16.16
C THR A 233 -22.30 -5.67 -17.23
N TRP A 234 -21.93 -6.90 -17.57
CA TRP A 234 -21.01 -7.18 -18.69
C TRP A 234 -21.67 -6.78 -20.02
N LYS A 235 -21.60 -5.49 -20.37
CA LYS A 235 -21.63 -5.06 -21.76
C LYS A 235 -20.17 -5.03 -22.24
N PRO A 236 -19.85 -5.68 -23.38
CA PRO A 236 -18.51 -5.57 -23.95
C PRO A 236 -18.21 -4.08 -24.18
N ILE A 237 -16.98 -3.67 -23.85
CA ILE A 237 -16.44 -2.37 -24.26
C ILE A 237 -16.60 -2.34 -25.78
N ALA A 238 -17.60 -1.59 -26.26
CA ALA A 238 -17.77 -1.35 -27.68
C ALA A 238 -16.45 -0.72 -28.15
N ARG A 239 -15.70 -1.49 -28.94
CA ARG A 239 -14.63 -0.93 -29.75
C ARG A 239 -15.33 0.08 -30.65
N HIS A 240 -15.00 1.36 -30.49
CA HIS A 240 -15.34 2.32 -31.52
C HIS A 240 -14.48 2.01 -32.73
N ASP A 241 -15.16 1.71 -33.83
CA ASP A 241 -14.59 1.55 -35.17
C ASP A 241 -13.79 2.79 -35.61
#